data_AF-N9MBD8-F1
#
_entry.id   AF-N9MBD8-F1
#
_cell.length_a   1.000
_cell.length_b   1.000
_cell.length_c   1.000
_cell.angle_alpha   90.00
_cell.angle_beta   90.00
_cell.angle_gamma   90.00
#
_symmetry.space_group_name_H-M   'P 1'
#
loop_
_entity.id
_entity.type
_entity.pdbx_description
1 polymer ?
#
loop_
_entity_poly.entity_id
_entity_poly.type
_entity_poly.pdbx_seq_one_letter_code
_entity_poly.pdbx_strand_id
1 'polypeptide(L)'
;MKLKSLILILSILLISACSSADMTLTQRTLKPLIEYQCSKELQNSKVWKVSTYLMQDTSKVELEKNVCSCVGEHALKDVPAKTLLKATVDEAAKKELTQKAIANSLRSCLKEFI
;
A
#
# COMPACT_ATOMS: atom_id res chain seq x y z
N MET A 1 -46.08 14.76 5.59
CA MET A 1 -45.37 13.60 6.18
C MET A 1 -44.53 12.80 5.17
N LYS A 2 -44.91 12.72 3.88
CA LYS A 2 -44.19 11.88 2.90
C LYS A 2 -42.80 12.38 2.48
N LEU A 3 -42.57 13.69 2.41
CA LEU A 3 -41.27 14.27 2.02
C LEU A 3 -40.18 14.11 3.11
N LYS A 4 -40.52 14.29 4.39
CA LYS A 4 -39.62 14.02 5.52
C LYS A 4 -39.26 12.53 5.63
N SER A 5 -40.22 11.65 5.36
CA SER A 5 -39.98 10.20 5.31
C SER A 5 -39.05 9.81 4.16
N LEU A 6 -39.18 10.48 2.99
CA LEU A 6 -38.33 10.24 1.82
C LEU A 6 -36.87 10.67 2.06
N ILE A 7 -36.67 11.81 2.73
CA ILE A 7 -35.33 12.32 3.11
C ILE A 7 -34.65 11.40 4.12
N LEU A 8 -35.41 10.87 5.10
CA LEU A 8 -34.89 9.93 6.09
C LEU A 8 -34.42 8.62 5.44
N ILE A 9 -35.18 8.10 4.47
CA ILE A 9 -34.85 6.85 3.76
C ILE A 9 -33.64 7.03 2.84
N LEU A 10 -33.49 8.20 2.19
CA LEU A 10 -32.33 8.51 1.34
C LEU A 10 -31.02 8.62 2.13
N SER A 11 -31.10 9.06 3.40
CA SER A 11 -29.95 9.20 4.30
C SER A 11 -29.37 7.85 4.73
N ILE A 12 -30.20 6.80 4.79
CA ILE A 12 -29.81 5.45 5.25
C ILE A 12 -29.11 4.67 4.12
N LEU A 13 -29.41 4.98 2.85
CA LEU A 13 -28.84 4.30 1.68
C LEU A 13 -27.39 4.70 1.35
N LEU A 14 -26.87 5.81 1.89
CA LEU A 14 -25.50 6.28 1.62
C LEU A 14 -24.43 5.62 2.50
N ILE A 15 -24.82 4.81 3.51
CA ILE A 15 -23.87 4.24 4.49
C ILE A 15 -23.34 2.86 4.07
N SER A 16 -23.95 2.19 3.08
CA SER A 16 -23.62 0.78 2.73
C SER A 16 -22.54 0.56 1.66
N ALA A 17 -21.74 1.57 1.28
CA ALA A 17 -20.82 1.45 0.14
C ALA A 17 -19.35 1.16 0.46
N CYS A 18 -18.99 0.75 1.69
CA CYS A 18 -17.60 0.40 2.04
C CYS A 18 -17.50 -1.03 2.54
N SER A 19 -17.60 -2.00 1.64
CA SER A 19 -17.15 -3.39 1.89
C SER A 19 -16.06 -3.74 0.88
N SER A 20 -14.81 -3.55 1.29
CA SER A 20 -13.63 -4.29 0.79
C SER A 20 -12.34 -3.76 1.44
N ALA A 21 -11.66 -4.66 2.13
CA ALA A 21 -10.41 -4.51 2.89
C ALA A 21 -10.44 -3.50 4.04
N ASP A 22 -10.30 -4.00 5.28
CA ASP A 22 -10.08 -3.25 6.52
C ASP A 22 -8.73 -2.50 6.55
N MET A 23 -8.37 -1.83 5.45
CA MET A 23 -7.30 -0.85 5.44
C MET A 23 -7.85 0.48 5.96
N THR A 24 -7.28 0.94 7.06
CA THR A 24 -7.51 2.29 7.61
C THR A 24 -7.26 3.35 6.53
N LEU A 25 -7.96 4.49 6.60
CA LEU A 25 -7.75 5.60 5.66
C LEU A 25 -6.28 6.00 5.55
N THR A 26 -5.54 5.95 6.65
CA THR A 26 -4.10 6.20 6.71
C THR A 26 -3.28 5.21 5.87
N GLN A 27 -3.64 3.92 5.86
CA GLN A 27 -2.94 2.95 5.03
C GLN A 27 -3.20 3.22 3.54
N ARG A 28 -4.42 3.64 3.18
CA ARG A 28 -4.76 4.01 1.79
C ARG A 28 -3.99 5.25 1.32
N THR A 29 -3.76 6.24 2.19
CA THR A 29 -2.99 7.43 1.82
C THR A 29 -1.49 7.17 1.73
N LEU A 30 -0.95 6.23 2.50
CA LEU A 30 0.46 5.87 2.47
C LEU A 30 0.81 4.88 1.35
N LYS A 31 -0.14 4.09 0.86
CA LYS A 31 0.09 3.06 -0.19
C LYS A 31 0.81 3.61 -1.44
N PRO A 32 0.37 4.72 -2.08
CA PRO A 32 1.06 5.25 -3.27
C PRO A 32 2.51 5.68 -2.99
N LEU A 33 2.77 6.23 -1.80
CA LEU A 33 4.11 6.62 -1.39
C LEU A 33 5.00 5.40 -1.15
N ILE A 34 4.45 4.35 -0.53
CA ILE A 34 5.12 3.06 -0.32
C ILE A 34 5.48 2.41 -1.67
N GLU A 35 4.53 2.35 -2.61
CA GLU A 35 4.76 1.79 -3.94
C GLU A 35 5.86 2.55 -4.70
N TYR A 36 5.82 3.88 -4.66
CA TYR A 36 6.84 4.72 -5.27
C TYR A 36 8.22 4.48 -4.65
N GLN A 37 8.33 4.45 -3.32
CA GLN A 37 9.61 4.20 -2.65
C GLN A 37 10.09 2.75 -2.86
N CYS A 38 9.18 1.78 -2.92
CA CYS A 38 9.49 0.40 -3.24
C CYS A 38 10.20 0.28 -4.58
N SER A 39 9.70 0.95 -5.63
CA SER A 39 10.33 0.93 -6.96
C SER A 39 11.80 1.39 -6.87
N LYS A 40 12.05 2.49 -6.16
CA LYS A 40 13.40 3.03 -5.96
C LYS A 40 14.30 2.08 -5.17
N GLU A 41 13.80 1.46 -4.11
CA GLU A 41 14.58 0.53 -3.28
C GLU A 41 14.85 -0.80 -4.01
N LEU A 42 13.83 -1.34 -4.69
CA LEU A 42 13.91 -2.58 -5.44
C LEU A 42 14.95 -2.47 -6.55
N GLN A 43 14.84 -1.46 -7.41
CA GLN A 43 15.78 -1.25 -8.53
C GLN A 43 17.25 -1.11 -8.07
N ASN A 44 17.45 -0.51 -6.89
CA ASN A 44 18.78 -0.32 -6.31
C ASN A 44 19.32 -1.56 -5.59
N SER A 45 18.47 -2.54 -5.30
CA SER A 45 18.84 -3.73 -4.55
C SER A 45 19.70 -4.70 -5.37
N LYS A 46 20.63 -5.39 -4.70
CA LYS A 46 21.42 -6.46 -5.33
C LYS A 46 20.54 -7.65 -5.75
N VAL A 47 19.52 -7.97 -4.95
CA VAL A 47 18.62 -9.08 -5.23
C VAL A 47 17.85 -8.84 -6.53
N TRP A 48 17.32 -7.64 -6.76
CA TRP A 48 16.66 -7.29 -8.01
C TRP A 48 17.57 -7.45 -9.21
N LYS A 49 18.80 -6.91 -9.15
CA LYS A 49 19.76 -6.98 -10.25
C LYS A 49 20.11 -8.42 -10.64
N VAL A 50 20.22 -9.30 -9.65
CA VAL A 50 20.50 -10.73 -9.88
C VAL A 50 19.26 -11.45 -10.41
N SER A 51 18.11 -11.26 -9.76
CA SER A 51 16.85 -11.93 -10.15
C SER A 51 16.37 -11.53 -11.55
N THR A 52 16.68 -10.32 -12.00
CA THR A 52 16.22 -9.80 -13.30
C THR A 52 17.28 -9.80 -14.39
N TYR A 53 18.48 -10.34 -14.12
CA TYR A 53 19.62 -10.22 -15.02
C TYR A 53 19.34 -10.72 -16.45
N LEU A 54 18.58 -11.81 -16.58
CA LEU A 54 18.22 -12.43 -17.86
C LEU A 54 16.83 -12.02 -18.38
N MET A 55 16.11 -11.15 -17.67
CA MET A 55 14.76 -10.75 -18.05
C MET A 55 14.75 -9.68 -19.13
N GLN A 56 13.74 -9.74 -20.01
CA GLN A 56 13.42 -8.65 -20.95
C GLN A 56 12.89 -7.43 -20.19
N ASP A 57 13.04 -6.24 -20.77
CA ASP A 57 12.65 -4.99 -20.10
C ASP A 57 11.15 -4.91 -19.82
N THR A 58 10.31 -5.48 -20.68
CA THR A 58 8.86 -5.60 -20.45
C THR A 58 8.55 -6.45 -19.22
N SER A 59 9.19 -7.62 -19.09
CA SER A 59 9.05 -8.50 -17.93
C SER A 59 9.57 -7.86 -16.64
N LYS A 60 10.65 -7.05 -16.72
CA LYS A 60 11.15 -6.29 -15.57
C LYS A 60 10.15 -5.25 -15.07
N VAL A 61 9.54 -4.48 -15.99
CA VAL A 61 8.54 -3.47 -15.63
C VAL A 61 7.30 -4.12 -15.00
N GLU A 62 6.85 -5.25 -15.55
CA GLU A 62 5.72 -5.99 -15.00
C GLU A 62 6.03 -6.56 -13.62
N LEU A 63 7.20 -7.20 -13.45
CA LEU A 63 7.64 -7.73 -12.17
C LEU A 63 7.77 -6.63 -11.12
N GLU A 64 8.37 -5.48 -11.47
CA GLU A 64 8.51 -4.35 -10.56
C GLU A 64 7.15 -3.86 -10.06
N LYS A 65 6.20 -3.68 -10.99
CA LYS A 65 4.83 -3.26 -10.67
C LYS A 65 4.16 -4.26 -9.73
N ASN A 66 4.27 -5.55 -10.01
CA ASN A 66 3.65 -6.60 -9.21
C ASN A 66 4.24 -6.68 -7.80
N VAL A 67 5.58 -6.66 -7.69
CA VAL A 67 6.28 -6.67 -6.40
C VAL A 67 5.91 -5.45 -5.57
N CYS A 68 5.91 -4.25 -6.16
CA CYS A 68 5.60 -3.05 -5.40
C CYS A 68 4.12 -2.91 -5.06
N SER A 69 3.20 -3.42 -5.88
CA SER A 69 1.79 -3.56 -5.51
C SER A 69 1.61 -4.49 -4.30
N CYS A 70 2.28 -5.65 -4.29
CA CYS A 70 2.29 -6.55 -3.14
C CYS A 70 2.81 -5.85 -1.87
N VAL A 71 3.92 -5.11 -1.99
CA VAL A 71 4.47 -4.32 -0.88
C VAL A 71 3.44 -3.29 -0.40
N GLY A 72 2.81 -2.52 -1.31
CA GLY A 72 1.77 -1.55 -0.96
C GLY A 72 0.58 -2.14 -0.22
N GLU A 73 0.26 -3.42 -0.45
CA GLU A 73 -0.81 -4.13 0.23
C GLU A 73 -0.39 -4.72 1.59
N HIS A 74 0.85 -5.17 1.73
CA HIS A 74 1.31 -5.94 2.90
C HIS A 74 2.11 -5.10 3.90
N ALA A 75 2.79 -4.05 3.45
CA ALA A 75 3.75 -3.28 4.22
C ALA A 75 3.18 -2.70 5.53
N LEU A 76 1.89 -2.38 5.55
CA LEU A 76 1.24 -1.75 6.72
C LEU A 76 0.28 -2.66 7.48
N LYS A 77 0.08 -3.93 7.09
CA LYS A 77 -0.94 -4.81 7.70
C LYS A 77 -0.75 -4.99 9.21
N ASP A 78 0.49 -5.14 9.66
CA ASP A 78 0.82 -5.39 11.06
C ASP A 78 1.29 -4.13 11.81
N VAL A 79 1.09 -2.94 11.22
CA VAL A 79 1.52 -1.68 11.84
C VAL A 79 0.44 -1.19 12.82
N PRO A 80 0.78 -0.93 14.10
CA PRO A 80 -0.18 -0.41 15.06
C PRO A 80 -0.81 0.92 14.61
N ALA A 81 -2.12 1.07 14.85
CA ALA A 81 -2.87 2.28 14.49
C ALA A 81 -2.25 3.58 15.04
N LYS A 82 -1.69 3.55 16.26
CA LYS A 82 -0.99 4.70 16.86
C LYS A 82 0.24 5.13 16.04
N THR A 83 0.98 4.16 15.50
CA THR A 83 2.16 4.43 14.65
C THR A 83 1.73 5.01 13.30
N LEU A 84 0.65 4.48 12.73
CA LEU A 84 0.04 5.02 11.51
C LEU A 84 -0.43 6.46 11.71
N LEU A 85 -1.14 6.75 12.81
CA LEU A 85 -1.59 8.10 13.16
C LEU A 85 -0.42 9.05 13.41
N LYS A 86 0.67 8.59 14.05
CA LYS A 86 1.86 9.44 14.20
C LYS A 86 2.43 9.83 12.83
N ALA A 87 2.48 8.89 11.89
CA ALA A 87 2.94 9.14 10.52
C ALA A 87 2.05 10.12 9.72
N THR A 88 0.82 10.45 10.16
CA THR A 88 0.01 11.47 9.47
C THR A 88 0.35 12.90 9.87
N VAL A 89 1.01 13.09 11.02
CA VAL A 89 1.30 14.42 11.57
C VAL A 89 2.80 14.71 11.72
N ASP A 90 3.64 13.68 11.57
CA ASP A 90 5.09 13.75 11.69
C ASP A 90 5.74 13.15 10.43
N GLU A 91 6.34 14.02 9.61
CA GLU A 91 6.98 13.62 8.36
C GLU A 91 8.22 12.74 8.58
N ALA A 92 8.93 12.88 9.71
CA ALA A 92 10.04 11.99 10.04
C ALA A 92 9.52 10.59 10.37
N ALA A 93 8.46 10.51 11.19
CA ALA A 93 7.80 9.24 11.50
C ALA A 93 7.20 8.56 10.26
N LYS A 94 6.63 9.34 9.35
CA LYS A 94 6.13 8.87 8.05
C LYS A 94 7.21 8.26 7.19
N LYS A 95 8.35 8.94 7.06
CA LYS A 95 9.50 8.45 6.30
C LYS A 95 10.06 7.16 6.90
N GLU A 96 10.29 7.14 8.20
CA GLU A 96 10.77 5.96 8.92
C GLU A 96 9.82 4.77 8.76
N LEU A 97 8.52 5.00 8.96
CA LEU A 97 7.50 3.98 8.78
C LEU A 97 7.52 3.41 7.36
N THR A 98 7.52 4.27 6.34
CA THR A 98 7.49 3.87 4.93
C THR A 98 8.70 2.99 4.59
N GLN A 99 9.90 3.42 4.99
CA GLN A 99 11.15 2.66 4.77
C GLN A 99 11.11 1.29 5.48
N LYS A 100 10.69 1.26 6.74
CA LYS A 100 10.61 0.01 7.51
C LYS A 100 9.58 -0.96 6.91
N ALA A 101 8.44 -0.42 6.49
CA ALA A 101 7.34 -1.18 5.92
C ALA A 101 7.75 -1.84 4.59
N ILE A 102 8.51 -1.14 3.73
CA ILE A 102 9.09 -1.69 2.51
C ILE A 102 10.14 -2.75 2.84
N ALA A 103 11.11 -2.44 3.71
CA ALA A 103 12.19 -3.36 4.06
C ALA A 103 11.68 -4.72 4.60
N ASN A 104 10.57 -4.70 5.34
CA ASN A 104 9.97 -5.89 5.92
C ASN A 104 9.17 -6.75 4.92
N SER A 105 8.65 -6.16 3.85
CA SER A 105 7.76 -6.83 2.90
C SER A 105 8.40 -7.10 1.53
N LEU A 106 9.42 -6.34 1.15
CA LEU A 106 10.03 -6.41 -0.18
C LEU A 106 10.54 -7.80 -0.54
N ARG A 107 11.22 -8.47 0.40
CA ARG A 107 11.77 -9.81 0.15
C ARG A 107 10.70 -10.88 0.01
N SER A 108 9.64 -10.85 0.80
CA SER A 108 8.54 -11.81 0.67
C SER A 108 7.79 -11.57 -0.63
N CYS A 109 7.45 -10.31 -0.94
CA CYS A 109 6.77 -9.95 -2.17
C CYS A 109 7.59 -10.28 -3.41
N LEU A 110 8.91 -10.06 -3.40
CA LEU A 110 9.75 -10.44 -4.53
C LEU A 110 9.69 -11.94 -4.81
N LYS A 111 9.74 -12.78 -3.77
CA LYS A 111 9.68 -14.24 -3.89
C LYS A 111 8.35 -14.78 -4.43
N GLU A 112 7.27 -14.01 -4.33
CA GLU A 112 5.96 -14.44 -4.86
C GLU A 112 5.92 -14.45 -6.40
N PHE A 113 6.88 -13.78 -7.05
CA PHE A 113 6.90 -13.59 -8.49
C PHE A 113 8.17 -14.10 -9.19
N ILE A 114 9.12 -14.72 -8.47
CA ILE A 114 10.38 -15.26 -9.03
C ILE A 114 10.62 -16.72 -8.68
#